data_AF-A0A1S3QHP5-F1
#
_entry.id   AF-A0A1S3QHP5-F1
#
_cell.length_a   1.000
_cell.length_b   1.000
_cell.length_c   1.000
_cell.angle_alpha   90.00
_cell.angle_beta   90.00
_cell.angle_gamma   90.00
#
_symmetry.space_group_name_H-M   'P 1'
#
loop_
_entity.id
_entity.type
_entity.pdbx_description
1 polymer ?
#
loop_
_entity_poly.entity_id
_entity_poly.type
_entity_poly.pdbx_seq_one_letter_code
_entity_poly.pdbx_strand_id
1 'polypeptide(L)'
;MAVKLSRLVRRTERGATPLTVPELSLVLKSSQPPERVLSRALSSVASLLRLWRVQCLDLTDFWFQGHSLITLLCHQGPLSLRLNSDTLQQLTVVVYEAQDKDLTQWFLEKVGGDLTSCRLDWEVLLSLLQHSTHNITVDLRKNRLLEKNISDLLPFLGRVTLKRSSSSFVKSSIRQIYDSRASDCVSSLLRSSDHWINLNSRELDRVDCTALCFTLQHSHQVKVNLLWTSIPPGEIESILPLLDRVSQLSVDRKLLLSFLQCCAASQIQQGAPSPPQTAVWLLRSLHYRLDFSCSSSVDLSAQDQGEALCLTTDHCRAISSVLKQNQHSTQLVQNQVQLILRDCEVEDRALRELLPILHIVKLSPSKALLLQLLDLVCEGIEEGLLRHTESLCRALDGELDLSETRLDQKACGSLALVLEHSEGLSELDLSHCQLTDHHLQPLITHLHKVQVLDLSHNDITDALTDRILQLVSTNTSIHTVRLFNNRIMNRTAFLTDKRFEI
;
A
#
# COMPACT_ATOMS: atom_id res chain seq x y z
N MET A 1 -8.41 -14.36 47.65
CA MET A 1 -9.41 -15.30 47.08
C MET A 1 -8.76 -16.61 46.64
N ALA A 2 -7.65 -16.59 45.88
CA ALA A 2 -6.91 -17.78 45.42
C ALA A 2 -6.58 -18.82 46.52
N VAL A 3 -6.12 -18.38 47.70
CA VAL A 3 -5.85 -19.28 48.85
C VAL A 3 -7.11 -19.94 49.41
N LYS A 4 -8.25 -19.23 49.38
CA LYS A 4 -9.53 -19.79 49.84
C LYS A 4 -10.07 -20.80 48.81
N LEU A 5 -9.92 -20.52 47.52
CA LEU A 5 -10.27 -21.43 46.42
C LEU A 5 -9.39 -22.69 46.41
N SER A 6 -8.07 -22.56 46.55
CA SER A 6 -7.17 -23.73 46.57
C SER A 6 -7.42 -24.66 47.77
N ARG A 7 -7.79 -24.08 48.93
CA ARG A 7 -8.19 -24.84 50.12
C ARG A 7 -9.58 -25.46 49.99
N LEU A 8 -10.51 -24.83 49.27
CA LEU A 8 -11.83 -25.38 48.96
C LEU A 8 -11.74 -26.56 47.99
N VAL A 9 -10.97 -26.42 46.92
CA VAL A 9 -10.78 -27.48 45.90
C VAL A 9 -10.11 -28.72 46.49
N ARG A 10 -9.05 -28.54 47.32
CA ARG A 10 -8.42 -29.67 48.04
C ARG A 10 -9.35 -30.41 48.99
N ARG A 11 -10.44 -29.77 49.44
CA ARG A 11 -11.44 -30.41 50.32
C ARG A 11 -12.53 -31.13 49.54
N THR A 12 -12.75 -30.78 48.27
CA THR A 12 -13.80 -31.35 47.42
C THR A 12 -13.30 -32.46 46.48
N GLU A 13 -12.01 -32.49 46.13
CA GLU A 13 -11.45 -33.46 45.18
C GLU A 13 -10.90 -34.72 45.86
N ARG A 14 -11.79 -35.67 46.17
CA ARG A 14 -11.47 -37.10 46.05
C ARG A 14 -12.22 -37.61 44.81
N GLY A 15 -11.60 -37.53 43.63
CA GLY A 15 -12.04 -38.25 42.42
C GLY A 15 -12.70 -37.46 41.27
N ALA A 16 -12.70 -36.12 41.29
CA ALA A 16 -13.23 -35.32 40.18
C ALA A 16 -12.16 -34.98 39.13
N THR A 17 -12.59 -34.86 37.87
CA THR A 17 -11.73 -34.42 36.75
C THR A 17 -11.27 -32.97 36.95
N PRO A 18 -10.00 -32.64 36.64
CA PRO A 18 -9.46 -31.31 36.90
C PRO A 18 -10.22 -30.24 36.12
N LEU A 19 -10.69 -29.21 36.83
CA LEU A 19 -11.40 -28.08 36.26
C LEU A 19 -10.54 -27.41 35.17
N THR A 20 -11.09 -27.28 33.96
CA THR A 20 -10.43 -26.59 32.85
C THR A 20 -10.91 -25.15 32.80
N VAL A 21 -9.99 -24.20 32.90
CA VAL A 21 -10.25 -22.77 32.89
C VAL A 21 -9.56 -22.17 31.68
N PRO A 22 -10.29 -21.52 30.75
CA PRO A 22 -9.68 -20.93 29.56
C PRO A 22 -8.74 -19.78 29.94
N GLU A 23 -9.18 -18.91 30.85
CA GLU A 23 -8.40 -17.75 31.28
C GLU A 23 -8.58 -17.48 32.77
N LEU A 24 -7.47 -17.21 33.45
CA LEU A 24 -7.42 -16.76 34.83
C LEU A 24 -6.68 -15.42 34.89
N SER A 25 -7.39 -14.34 35.19
CA SER A 25 -6.79 -13.00 35.26
C SER A 25 -6.64 -12.54 36.71
N LEU A 26 -5.45 -12.04 37.07
CA LEU A 26 -5.29 -11.28 38.30
C LEU A 26 -5.62 -9.81 38.01
N VAL A 27 -6.70 -9.32 38.61
CA VAL A 27 -7.17 -7.94 38.42
C VAL A 27 -6.71 -7.04 39.56
N LEU A 28 -6.06 -5.93 39.21
CA LEU A 28 -5.65 -4.90 40.16
C LEU A 28 -6.83 -3.97 40.46
N LYS A 29 -7.28 -3.92 41.72
CA LYS A 29 -8.41 -3.05 42.15
C LYS A 29 -8.00 -1.69 42.70
N SER A 30 -6.71 -1.47 42.97
CA SER A 30 -6.17 -0.28 43.66
C SER A 30 -4.70 -0.05 43.25
N SER A 31 -3.94 0.79 43.96
CA SER A 31 -2.50 0.93 43.74
C SER A 31 -1.74 -0.40 43.86
N GLN A 32 -0.56 -0.48 43.21
CA GLN A 32 0.29 -1.67 43.19
C GLN A 32 0.61 -2.16 44.63
N PRO A 33 0.34 -3.43 44.94
CA PRO A 33 0.60 -3.96 46.27
C PRO A 33 2.10 -4.25 46.49
N PRO A 34 2.55 -4.30 47.75
CA PRO A 34 3.95 -4.61 48.07
C PRO A 34 4.37 -5.98 47.54
N GLU A 35 5.65 -6.13 47.19
CA GLU A 35 6.22 -7.34 46.60
C GLU A 35 5.89 -8.62 47.38
N ARG A 36 5.98 -8.58 48.72
CA ARG A 36 5.64 -9.72 49.60
C ARG A 36 4.21 -10.24 49.37
N VAL A 37 3.28 -9.35 49.03
CA VAL A 37 1.88 -9.71 48.74
C VAL A 37 1.79 -10.36 47.37
N LEU A 38 2.51 -9.82 46.37
CA LEU A 38 2.62 -10.37 45.03
C LEU A 38 3.21 -11.78 45.02
N SER A 39 4.33 -12.00 45.72
CA SER A 39 4.95 -13.34 45.81
C SER A 39 4.01 -14.36 46.48
N ARG A 40 3.25 -13.96 47.50
CA ARG A 40 2.22 -14.82 48.12
C ARG A 40 1.08 -15.12 47.15
N ALA A 41 0.66 -14.13 46.36
CA ALA A 41 -0.34 -14.31 45.32
C ALA A 41 0.15 -15.32 44.27
N LEU A 42 1.37 -15.15 43.74
CA LEU A 42 1.99 -16.07 42.79
C LEU A 42 2.13 -17.49 43.34
N SER A 43 2.57 -17.65 44.59
CA SER A 43 2.65 -18.97 45.23
C SER A 43 1.26 -19.64 45.35
N SER A 44 0.22 -18.83 45.60
CA SER A 44 -1.16 -19.32 45.65
C SER A 44 -1.66 -19.72 44.27
N VAL A 45 -1.33 -18.95 43.23
CA VAL A 45 -1.64 -19.26 41.83
C VAL A 45 -0.90 -20.52 41.40
N ALA A 46 0.40 -20.64 41.65
CA ALA A 46 1.17 -21.85 41.38
C ALA A 46 0.57 -23.09 42.06
N SER A 47 0.05 -22.94 43.28
CA SER A 47 -0.67 -24.01 43.98
C SER A 47 -2.01 -24.36 43.34
N LEU A 48 -2.71 -23.37 42.76
CA LEU A 48 -3.95 -23.59 42.00
C LEU A 48 -3.69 -24.28 40.67
N LEU A 49 -2.63 -23.89 39.95
CA LEU A 49 -2.24 -24.51 38.68
C LEU A 49 -1.92 -26.01 38.82
N ARG A 50 -1.56 -26.48 40.02
CA ARG A 50 -1.41 -27.93 40.29
C ARG A 50 -2.74 -28.69 40.38
N LEU A 51 -3.85 -27.98 40.59
CA LEU A 51 -5.19 -28.55 40.74
C LEU A 51 -6.05 -28.29 39.50
N TRP A 52 -5.89 -27.13 38.87
CA TRP A 52 -6.70 -26.68 37.73
C TRP A 52 -5.88 -26.63 36.45
N ARG A 53 -6.51 -27.00 35.33
CA ARG A 53 -5.95 -26.84 34.00
C ARG A 53 -6.29 -25.46 33.46
N VAL A 54 -5.44 -24.48 33.76
CA VAL A 54 -5.58 -23.10 33.28
C VAL A 54 -4.80 -22.95 31.97
N GLN A 55 -5.48 -22.56 30.89
CA GLN A 55 -4.82 -22.39 29.59
C GLN A 55 -4.07 -21.07 29.48
N CYS A 56 -4.62 -19.97 30.00
CA CYS A 56 -4.00 -18.66 30.01
C CYS A 56 -4.07 -18.03 31.41
N LEU A 57 -2.95 -17.50 31.88
CA LEU A 57 -2.85 -16.72 33.10
C LEU A 57 -2.48 -15.28 32.74
N ASP A 58 -3.40 -14.36 33.00
CA ASP A 58 -3.23 -12.94 32.73
C ASP A 58 -2.75 -12.19 33.98
N LEU A 59 -1.57 -11.58 33.83
CA LEU A 59 -0.83 -10.86 34.84
C LEU A 59 -0.50 -9.41 34.41
N THR A 60 -1.10 -8.91 33.33
CA THR A 60 -0.72 -7.60 32.74
C THR A 60 -0.87 -6.43 33.70
N ASP A 61 -1.86 -6.47 34.59
CA ASP A 61 -2.17 -5.40 35.54
C ASP A 61 -1.08 -5.20 36.63
N PHE A 62 -0.15 -6.14 36.76
CA PHE A 62 0.80 -6.16 37.87
C PHE A 62 2.25 -6.19 37.37
N TRP A 63 3.10 -5.37 37.97
CA TRP A 63 4.54 -5.46 37.76
C TRP A 63 5.17 -6.47 38.73
N PHE A 64 5.86 -7.46 38.18
CA PHE A 64 6.56 -8.49 38.94
C PHE A 64 8.07 -8.45 38.66
N GLN A 65 8.87 -8.79 39.67
CA GLN A 65 10.28 -9.09 39.46
C GLN A 65 10.42 -10.43 38.73
N GLY A 66 11.33 -10.51 37.75
CA GLY A 66 11.46 -11.68 36.87
C GLY A 66 11.64 -13.00 37.63
N HIS A 67 12.49 -13.03 38.66
CA HIS A 67 12.75 -14.26 39.42
C HIS A 67 11.51 -14.81 40.16
N SER A 68 10.53 -13.96 40.49
CA SER A 68 9.30 -14.40 41.15
C SER A 68 8.43 -15.28 40.24
N LEU A 69 8.61 -15.18 38.92
CA LEU A 69 7.83 -15.91 37.91
C LEU A 69 8.45 -17.25 37.51
N ILE A 70 9.69 -17.57 37.94
CA ILE A 70 10.36 -18.85 37.62
C ILE A 70 9.47 -20.04 38.03
N THR A 71 8.82 -19.95 39.19
CA THR A 71 7.92 -21.01 39.67
C THR A 71 6.73 -21.28 38.76
N LEU A 72 6.28 -20.28 37.99
CA LEU A 72 5.23 -20.42 36.99
C LEU A 72 5.78 -21.00 35.67
N LEU A 73 7.02 -20.64 35.30
CA LEU A 73 7.69 -21.21 34.12
C LEU A 73 7.89 -22.72 34.27
N CYS A 74 8.31 -23.19 35.44
CA CYS A 74 8.51 -24.62 35.72
C CYS A 74 7.21 -25.44 35.82
N HIS A 75 6.04 -24.83 35.60
CA HIS A 75 4.77 -25.53 35.58
C HIS A 75 4.63 -26.43 34.34
N GLN A 76 4.49 -27.73 34.59
CA GLN A 76 4.49 -28.79 33.56
C GLN A 76 3.20 -28.85 32.70
N GLY A 77 2.14 -28.12 33.05
CA GLY A 77 0.88 -28.09 32.30
C GLY A 77 0.87 -27.07 31.14
N PRO A 78 -0.05 -27.23 30.16
CA PRO A 78 -0.22 -26.24 29.09
C PRO A 78 -0.72 -24.93 29.70
N LEU A 79 0.13 -23.91 29.65
CA LEU A 79 -0.11 -22.61 30.27
C LEU A 79 0.50 -21.54 29.36
N SER A 80 -0.26 -20.49 29.09
CA SER A 80 0.24 -19.26 28.48
C SER A 80 0.25 -18.14 29.53
N LEU A 81 1.27 -17.31 29.52
CA LEU A 81 1.45 -16.17 30.41
C LEU A 81 1.29 -14.88 29.61
N ARG A 82 0.34 -14.03 30.02
CA ARG A 82 0.26 -12.64 29.55
C ARG A 82 0.89 -11.72 30.59
N LEU A 83 1.94 -11.02 30.18
CA LEU A 83 2.74 -10.15 31.02
C LEU A 83 2.73 -8.74 30.43
N ASN A 84 2.86 -7.71 31.28
CA ASN A 84 3.19 -6.37 30.77
C ASN A 84 4.66 -6.31 30.27
N SER A 85 4.96 -5.26 29.51
CA SER A 85 6.27 -5.07 28.86
C SER A 85 7.44 -5.11 29.82
N ASP A 86 7.29 -4.48 30.99
CA ASP A 86 8.38 -4.31 31.94
C ASP A 86 8.69 -5.61 32.69
N THR A 87 7.64 -6.35 33.04
CA THR A 87 7.77 -7.68 33.65
C THR A 87 8.35 -8.67 32.66
N LEU A 88 7.93 -8.64 31.40
CA LEU A 88 8.49 -9.50 30.35
C LEU A 88 9.97 -9.19 30.14
N GLN A 89 10.35 -7.90 30.06
CA GLN A 89 11.75 -7.48 29.95
C GLN A 89 12.60 -8.02 31.10
N GLN A 90 12.16 -7.84 32.34
CA GLN A 90 12.86 -8.34 33.53
C GLN A 90 12.98 -9.87 33.52
N LEU A 91 11.92 -10.57 33.16
CA LEU A 91 11.93 -12.02 33.06
C LEU A 91 12.90 -12.51 31.99
N THR A 92 12.96 -11.86 30.83
CA THR A 92 13.93 -12.21 29.77
C THR A 92 15.37 -12.09 30.26
N VAL A 93 15.71 -11.04 31.01
CA VAL A 93 17.06 -10.87 31.57
C VAL A 93 17.38 -11.99 32.57
N VAL A 94 16.45 -12.33 33.46
CA VAL A 94 16.65 -13.42 34.44
C VAL A 94 16.84 -14.77 33.75
N VAL A 95 16.06 -15.06 32.71
CA VAL A 95 16.19 -16.31 31.93
C VAL A 95 17.55 -16.35 31.20
N TYR A 96 17.97 -15.22 30.63
CA TYR A 96 19.27 -15.08 30.01
C TYR A 96 20.41 -15.30 31.03
N GLU A 97 20.38 -14.63 32.19
CA GLU A 97 21.41 -14.78 33.22
C GLU A 97 21.53 -16.19 33.77
N ALA A 98 20.42 -16.94 33.82
CA ALA A 98 20.41 -18.33 34.24
C ALA A 98 21.16 -19.27 33.26
N GLN A 99 21.22 -18.91 31.97
CA GLN A 99 21.83 -19.72 30.89
C GLN A 99 21.34 -21.18 30.86
N ASP A 100 20.11 -21.42 31.33
CA ASP A 100 19.51 -22.75 31.44
C ASP A 100 18.60 -23.04 30.24
N LYS A 101 18.83 -24.18 29.58
CA LYS A 101 18.13 -24.55 28.35
C LYS A 101 16.66 -24.85 28.57
N ASP A 102 16.35 -25.61 29.63
CA ASP A 102 14.97 -26.02 29.91
C ASP A 102 14.14 -24.80 30.33
N LEU A 103 14.72 -23.94 31.17
CA LEU A 103 14.10 -22.68 31.58
C LEU A 103 13.83 -21.75 30.39
N THR A 104 14.78 -21.65 29.46
CA THR A 104 14.63 -20.84 28.24
C THR A 104 13.51 -21.38 27.35
N GLN A 105 13.47 -22.70 27.16
CA GLN A 105 12.41 -23.36 26.40
C GLN A 105 11.04 -23.12 27.04
N TRP A 106 10.89 -23.36 28.34
CA TRP A 106 9.65 -23.12 29.05
C TRP A 106 9.24 -21.66 28.99
N PHE A 107 10.17 -20.73 29.18
CA PHE A 107 9.91 -19.29 29.05
C PHE A 107 9.24 -18.96 27.71
N LEU A 108 9.86 -19.35 26.60
CA LEU A 108 9.37 -19.03 25.26
C LEU A 108 8.02 -19.72 24.96
N GLU A 109 7.84 -20.97 25.40
CA GLU A 109 6.56 -21.67 25.27
C GLU A 109 5.43 -20.98 26.04
N LYS A 110 5.70 -20.54 27.28
CA LYS A 110 4.68 -19.89 28.13
C LYS A 110 4.31 -18.50 27.61
N VAL A 111 5.27 -17.71 27.12
CA VAL A 111 4.98 -16.35 26.60
C VAL A 111 4.60 -16.36 25.11
N GLY A 112 4.58 -17.52 24.46
CA GLY A 112 4.27 -17.67 23.04
C GLY A 112 5.32 -17.08 22.10
N GLY A 113 6.55 -16.88 22.60
CA GLY A 113 7.68 -16.35 21.83
C GLY A 113 7.57 -14.88 21.39
N ASP A 114 6.53 -14.14 21.76
CA ASP A 114 6.42 -12.71 21.41
C ASP A 114 7.23 -11.83 22.36
N LEU A 115 8.40 -11.38 21.89
CA LEU A 115 9.31 -10.50 22.62
C LEU A 115 9.34 -9.09 22.00
N THR A 116 8.32 -8.69 21.24
CA THR A 116 8.27 -7.38 20.57
C THR A 116 8.20 -6.19 21.52
N SER A 117 7.75 -6.40 22.77
CA SER A 117 7.81 -5.37 23.80
C SER A 117 9.23 -5.15 24.34
N CYS A 118 10.09 -6.16 24.28
CA CYS A 118 11.41 -6.18 24.90
C CYS A 118 12.48 -5.44 24.08
N ARG A 119 13.50 -4.95 24.80
CA ARG A 119 14.77 -4.47 24.29
C ARG A 119 15.82 -5.54 24.59
N LEU A 120 16.24 -6.24 23.56
CA LEU A 120 17.16 -7.36 23.56
C LEU A 120 18.44 -6.91 22.87
N ASP A 121 19.54 -7.02 23.59
CA ASP A 121 20.86 -6.97 22.98
C ASP A 121 21.12 -8.25 22.17
N TRP A 122 22.09 -8.20 21.28
CA TRP A 122 22.40 -9.33 20.39
C TRP A 122 22.71 -10.62 21.15
N GLU A 123 23.50 -10.54 22.21
CA GLU A 123 23.89 -11.71 23.01
C GLU A 123 22.69 -12.41 23.66
N VAL A 124 21.72 -11.62 24.13
CA VAL A 124 20.48 -12.13 24.71
C VAL A 124 19.68 -12.85 23.64
N LEU A 125 19.47 -12.22 22.47
CA LEU A 125 18.73 -12.85 21.38
C LEU A 125 19.41 -14.14 20.90
N LEU A 126 20.73 -14.12 20.74
CA LEU A 126 21.49 -15.29 20.29
C LEU A 126 21.40 -16.44 21.31
N SER A 127 21.53 -16.15 22.60
CA SER A 127 21.38 -17.15 23.68
C SER A 127 19.99 -17.78 23.66
N LEU A 128 18.93 -16.97 23.54
CA LEU A 128 17.55 -17.46 23.45
C LEU A 128 17.35 -18.38 22.23
N LEU A 129 17.92 -18.02 21.07
CA LEU A 129 17.85 -18.83 19.86
C LEU A 129 18.66 -20.13 19.97
N GLN A 130 19.82 -20.10 20.63
CA GLN A 130 20.65 -21.28 20.82
C GLN A 130 20.02 -22.28 21.81
N HIS A 131 19.30 -21.79 22.80
CA HIS A 131 18.76 -22.60 23.90
C HIS A 131 17.30 -23.03 23.72
N SER A 132 16.62 -22.61 22.65
CA SER A 132 15.24 -22.99 22.39
C SER A 132 14.99 -23.38 20.93
N THR A 133 13.98 -24.22 20.71
CA THR A 133 13.43 -24.54 19.39
C THR A 133 12.19 -23.72 19.03
N HIS A 134 11.69 -22.91 19.96
CA HIS A 134 10.47 -22.14 19.80
C HIS A 134 10.67 -20.95 18.85
N ASN A 135 9.61 -20.54 18.16
CA ASN A 135 9.64 -19.36 17.30
C ASN A 135 9.67 -18.10 18.14
N ILE A 136 10.54 -17.14 17.80
CA ILE A 136 10.69 -15.88 18.54
C ILE A 136 10.29 -14.72 17.63
N THR A 137 9.43 -13.84 18.13
CA THR A 137 9.06 -12.59 17.44
C THR A 137 9.74 -11.41 18.11
N VAL A 138 10.45 -10.58 17.35
CA VAL A 138 11.19 -9.41 17.86
C VAL A 138 10.90 -8.15 17.04
N ASP A 139 10.94 -6.98 17.70
CA ASP A 139 10.88 -5.67 17.03
C ASP A 139 12.30 -5.11 16.84
N LEU A 140 12.78 -5.06 15.59
CA LEU A 140 14.13 -4.60 15.28
C LEU A 140 14.34 -3.10 15.50
N ARG A 141 13.29 -2.28 15.63
CA ARG A 141 13.47 -0.88 16.03
C ARG A 141 13.94 -0.74 17.48
N LYS A 142 13.55 -1.68 18.33
CA LYS A 142 13.98 -1.73 19.73
C LYS A 142 15.30 -2.47 19.90
N ASN A 143 15.54 -3.47 19.06
CA ASN A 143 16.69 -4.35 19.11
C ASN A 143 17.64 -3.95 17.98
N ARG A 144 18.63 -3.09 18.29
CA ARG A 144 19.61 -2.61 17.31
C ARG A 144 20.53 -3.76 16.88
N LEU A 145 20.05 -4.62 15.98
CA LEU A 145 20.89 -5.61 15.33
C LEU A 145 21.88 -4.89 14.42
N LEU A 146 23.16 -5.04 14.73
CA LEU A 146 24.24 -4.56 13.89
C LEU A 146 24.41 -5.51 12.71
N GLU A 147 24.75 -4.96 11.55
CA GLU A 147 24.94 -5.73 10.30
C GLU A 147 25.96 -6.86 10.46
N LYS A 148 26.96 -6.67 11.34
CA LYS A 148 27.99 -7.67 11.67
C LYS A 148 27.42 -8.97 12.25
N ASN A 149 26.20 -8.96 12.80
CA ASN A 149 25.59 -10.13 13.45
C ASN A 149 24.72 -10.96 12.49
N ILE A 150 24.57 -10.53 11.23
CA ILE A 150 23.68 -11.19 10.27
C ILE A 150 24.14 -12.63 10.01
N SER A 151 25.45 -12.86 9.87
CA SER A 151 26.02 -14.20 9.65
C SER A 151 25.58 -15.21 10.70
N ASP A 152 25.55 -14.78 11.96
CA ASP A 152 25.23 -15.60 13.11
C ASP A 152 23.72 -15.78 13.27
N LEU A 153 22.92 -14.86 12.72
CA LEU A 153 21.46 -14.95 12.69
C LEU A 153 20.95 -15.86 11.57
N LEU A 154 21.65 -15.96 10.44
CA LEU A 154 21.21 -16.72 9.26
C LEU A 154 20.71 -18.14 9.58
N PRO A 155 21.42 -18.97 10.39
CA PRO A 155 20.97 -20.32 10.73
C PRO A 155 19.63 -20.37 11.47
N PHE A 156 19.21 -19.24 12.06
CA PHE A 156 18.04 -19.15 12.92
C PHE A 156 16.86 -18.41 12.30
N LEU A 157 17.00 -17.83 11.09
CA LEU A 157 15.95 -17.04 10.45
C LEU A 157 14.61 -17.79 10.32
N GLY A 158 14.63 -19.11 10.12
CA GLY A 158 13.41 -19.92 10.04
C GLY A 158 12.60 -20.00 11.33
N ARG A 159 13.20 -19.58 12.47
CA ARG A 159 12.58 -19.56 13.80
C ARG A 159 12.37 -18.14 14.34
N VAL A 160 12.68 -17.12 13.55
CA VAL A 160 12.55 -15.72 13.98
C VAL A 160 11.55 -15.01 13.11
N THR A 161 10.63 -14.27 13.73
CA THR A 161 9.75 -13.31 13.05
C THR A 161 10.24 -11.90 13.35
N LEU A 162 10.67 -11.19 12.31
CA LEU A 162 11.29 -9.87 12.42
C LEU A 162 10.25 -8.79 12.11
N LYS A 163 9.75 -8.12 13.14
CA LYS A 163 8.87 -6.95 12.96
C LYS A 163 9.72 -5.70 12.74
N ARG A 164 9.26 -4.86 11.80
CA ARG A 164 9.82 -3.52 11.51
C ARG A 164 11.31 -3.52 11.17
N SER A 165 11.77 -4.54 10.44
CA SER A 165 13.12 -4.59 9.89
C SER A 165 13.45 -3.31 9.11
N SER A 166 14.62 -2.73 9.37
CA SER A 166 15.11 -1.61 8.58
C SER A 166 15.49 -2.07 7.17
N SER A 167 15.37 -1.18 6.18
CA SER A 167 15.81 -1.49 4.82
C SER A 167 17.31 -1.75 4.72
N SER A 168 18.12 -1.15 5.59
CA SER A 168 19.56 -1.45 5.71
C SER A 168 19.80 -2.91 6.13
N PHE A 169 19.05 -3.39 7.13
CA PHE A 169 19.18 -4.77 7.60
C PHE A 169 18.77 -5.77 6.50
N VAL A 170 17.68 -5.50 5.78
CA VAL A 170 17.25 -6.35 4.65
C VAL A 170 18.31 -6.36 3.55
N LYS A 171 18.84 -5.19 3.16
CA LYS A 171 19.93 -5.05 2.18
C LYS A 171 21.16 -5.89 2.57
N SER A 172 21.65 -5.75 3.80
CA SER A 172 22.83 -6.51 4.27
C SER A 172 22.52 -8.00 4.40
N SER A 173 21.28 -8.38 4.73
CA SER A 173 20.86 -9.78 4.81
C SER A 173 20.85 -10.47 3.45
N ILE A 174 20.26 -9.86 2.42
CA ILE A 174 20.25 -10.43 1.07
C ILE A 174 21.68 -10.52 0.50
N ARG A 175 22.54 -9.54 0.82
CA ARG A 175 23.94 -9.54 0.41
C ARG A 175 24.73 -10.68 1.07
N GLN A 176 24.57 -10.88 2.37
CA GLN A 176 25.22 -11.98 3.09
C GLN A 176 24.73 -13.35 2.59
N ILE A 177 23.43 -13.50 2.31
CA ILE A 177 22.87 -14.74 1.74
C ILE A 177 23.47 -15.02 0.35
N TYR A 178 23.60 -13.98 -0.48
CA TYR A 178 24.23 -14.07 -1.78
C TYR A 178 25.72 -14.45 -1.69
N ASP A 179 26.48 -13.80 -0.81
CA ASP A 179 27.91 -14.06 -0.62
C ASP A 179 28.18 -15.48 -0.11
N SER A 180 27.32 -15.98 0.79
CA SER A 180 27.38 -17.36 1.30
C SER A 180 26.74 -18.40 0.39
N ARG A 181 26.08 -18.00 -0.71
CA ARG A 181 25.32 -18.87 -1.62
C ARG A 181 24.25 -19.71 -0.91
N ALA A 182 23.74 -19.23 0.23
CA ALA A 182 22.81 -19.97 1.07
C ALA A 182 21.36 -19.79 0.60
N SER A 183 21.00 -20.36 -0.56
CA SER A 183 19.66 -20.26 -1.14
C SER A 183 18.53 -20.70 -0.18
N ASP A 184 18.78 -21.71 0.66
CA ASP A 184 17.82 -22.19 1.65
C ASP A 184 17.42 -21.12 2.67
N CYS A 185 18.32 -20.16 2.94
CA CYS A 185 18.07 -19.04 3.86
C CYS A 185 17.10 -18.01 3.27
N VAL A 186 16.92 -17.95 1.94
CA VAL A 186 16.00 -16.99 1.30
C VAL A 186 14.56 -17.22 1.77
N SER A 187 14.10 -18.48 1.75
CA SER A 187 12.75 -18.82 2.20
C SER A 187 12.52 -18.48 3.68
N SER A 188 13.55 -18.65 4.50
CA SER A 188 13.53 -18.34 5.93
C SER A 188 13.48 -16.83 6.18
N LEU A 189 14.31 -16.05 5.47
CA LEU A 189 14.30 -14.59 5.53
C LEU A 189 12.91 -14.04 5.16
N LEU A 190 12.35 -14.51 4.03
CA LEU A 190 11.04 -14.06 3.56
C LEU A 190 9.91 -14.41 4.52
N ARG A 191 9.91 -15.61 5.11
CA ARG A 191 8.93 -15.96 6.16
C ARG A 191 9.07 -15.04 7.37
N SER A 192 10.29 -14.67 7.75
CA SER A 192 10.54 -13.77 8.89
C SER A 192 10.03 -12.35 8.65
N SER A 193 9.90 -11.91 7.39
CA SER A 193 9.55 -10.55 6.99
C SER A 193 8.18 -10.42 6.31
N ASP A 194 7.28 -11.39 6.50
CA ASP A 194 5.97 -11.43 5.82
C ASP A 194 6.07 -11.30 4.28
N HIS A 195 7.07 -11.98 3.73
CA HIS A 195 7.43 -12.00 2.31
C HIS A 195 7.80 -10.64 1.70
N TRP A 196 8.11 -9.65 2.54
CA TRP A 196 8.61 -8.36 2.09
C TRP A 196 10.12 -8.35 1.92
N ILE A 197 10.56 -7.87 0.75
CA ILE A 197 11.90 -7.38 0.49
C ILE A 197 11.82 -5.85 0.50
N ASN A 198 12.07 -5.25 1.66
CA ASN A 198 12.01 -3.81 1.83
C ASN A 198 13.40 -3.17 1.67
N LEU A 199 13.62 -2.47 0.57
CA LEU A 199 14.86 -1.76 0.25
C LEU A 199 14.64 -0.24 0.12
N ASN A 200 13.59 0.28 0.76
CA ASN A 200 13.21 1.69 0.65
C ASN A 200 14.34 2.66 1.05
N SER A 201 14.39 3.80 0.34
CA SER A 201 15.34 4.89 0.61
C SER A 201 16.80 4.43 0.65
N ARG A 202 17.20 3.48 -0.21
CA ARG A 202 18.56 2.92 -0.30
C ARG A 202 19.19 3.23 -1.65
N GLU A 203 20.52 3.37 -1.65
CA GLU A 203 21.32 3.27 -2.86
C GLU A 203 21.81 1.84 -3.01
N LEU A 204 21.52 1.20 -4.14
CA LEU A 204 21.99 -0.13 -4.46
C LEU A 204 23.22 -0.03 -5.37
N ASP A 205 24.26 -0.80 -5.06
CA ASP A 205 25.35 -1.05 -6.00
C ASP A 205 25.03 -2.28 -6.87
N ARG A 206 25.93 -2.59 -7.81
CA ARG A 206 25.79 -3.78 -8.69
C ARG A 206 25.73 -5.10 -7.92
N VAL A 207 26.44 -5.21 -6.80
CA VAL A 207 26.44 -6.41 -5.96
C VAL A 207 25.09 -6.55 -5.24
N ASP A 208 24.54 -5.44 -4.75
CA ASP A 208 23.21 -5.39 -4.13
C ASP A 208 22.13 -5.80 -5.13
N CYS A 209 22.20 -5.32 -6.38
CA CYS A 209 21.27 -5.73 -7.45
C CYS A 209 21.41 -7.24 -7.76
N THR A 210 22.64 -7.75 -7.83
CA THR A 210 22.88 -9.18 -8.05
C THR A 210 22.33 -10.03 -6.88
N ALA A 211 22.49 -9.55 -5.64
CA ALA A 211 21.95 -10.19 -4.45
C ALA A 211 20.41 -10.16 -4.42
N LEU A 212 19.80 -9.06 -4.85
CA LEU A 212 18.35 -8.96 -5.04
C LEU A 212 17.88 -9.98 -6.09
N CYS A 213 18.54 -10.05 -7.25
CA CYS A 213 18.22 -11.03 -8.28
C CYS A 213 18.35 -12.47 -7.77
N PHE A 214 19.43 -12.80 -7.04
CA PHE A 214 19.59 -14.11 -6.42
C PHE A 214 18.46 -14.43 -5.43
N THR A 215 18.05 -13.45 -4.63
CA THR A 215 16.94 -13.58 -3.68
C THR A 215 15.63 -13.83 -4.44
N LEU A 216 15.35 -13.06 -5.49
CA LEU A 216 14.15 -13.20 -6.31
C LEU A 216 14.09 -14.57 -7.01
N GLN A 217 15.21 -15.05 -7.55
CA GLN A 217 15.32 -16.37 -8.20
C GLN A 217 14.89 -17.53 -7.29
N HIS A 218 15.14 -17.41 -5.99
CA HIS A 218 14.80 -18.43 -4.98
C HIS A 218 13.54 -18.08 -4.18
N SER A 219 12.70 -17.21 -4.71
CA SER A 219 11.49 -16.74 -4.05
C SER A 219 10.22 -17.01 -4.87
N HIS A 220 9.07 -16.89 -4.21
CA HIS A 220 7.77 -17.01 -4.86
C HIS A 220 6.75 -16.04 -4.23
N GLN A 221 6.02 -15.32 -5.06
CA GLN A 221 4.97 -14.36 -4.67
C GLN A 221 5.41 -13.32 -3.63
N VAL A 222 6.64 -12.80 -3.74
CA VAL A 222 7.20 -11.82 -2.80
C VAL A 222 6.72 -10.41 -3.07
N LYS A 223 6.71 -9.58 -2.03
CA LYS A 223 6.41 -8.16 -2.11
C LYS A 223 7.72 -7.38 -2.05
N VAL A 224 7.97 -6.51 -3.02
CA VAL A 224 9.23 -5.75 -3.12
C VAL A 224 8.92 -4.26 -2.98
N ASN A 225 9.59 -3.61 -2.03
CA ASN A 225 9.49 -2.17 -1.83
C ASN A 225 10.81 -1.50 -2.19
N LEU A 226 10.80 -0.75 -3.30
CA LEU A 226 11.89 0.03 -3.86
C LEU A 226 11.57 1.54 -3.88
N LEU A 227 10.67 2.01 -3.01
CA LEU A 227 10.34 3.43 -2.92
C LEU A 227 11.58 4.24 -2.54
N TRP A 228 11.90 5.26 -3.35
CA TRP A 228 13.09 6.11 -3.19
C TRP A 228 14.40 5.34 -3.22
N THR A 229 14.44 4.23 -3.97
CA THR A 229 15.64 3.40 -4.12
C THR A 229 16.38 3.79 -5.40
N SER A 230 17.67 4.10 -5.29
CA SER A 230 18.53 4.33 -6.45
C SER A 230 19.07 3.00 -6.95
N ILE A 231 18.86 2.71 -8.24
CA ILE A 231 19.36 1.52 -8.92
C ILE A 231 20.31 1.97 -10.04
N PRO A 232 21.52 1.39 -10.16
CA PRO A 232 22.45 1.77 -11.21
C PRO A 232 21.87 1.49 -12.61
N PRO A 233 22.20 2.32 -13.62
CA PRO A 233 21.79 2.09 -15.00
C PRO A 233 22.18 0.69 -15.49
N GLY A 234 21.28 0.01 -16.19
CA GLY A 234 21.47 -1.35 -16.71
C GLY A 234 21.11 -2.47 -15.73
N GLU A 235 21.10 -2.24 -14.42
CA GLU A 235 20.77 -3.30 -13.45
C GLU A 235 19.26 -3.64 -13.44
N ILE A 236 18.40 -2.70 -13.83
CA ILE A 236 16.95 -2.93 -13.99
C ILE A 236 16.68 -4.06 -15.00
N GLU A 237 17.47 -4.16 -16.07
CA GLU A 237 17.33 -5.21 -17.09
C GLU A 237 17.51 -6.61 -16.51
N SER A 238 18.31 -6.74 -15.44
CA SER A 238 18.50 -8.02 -14.74
C SER A 238 17.35 -8.37 -13.80
N ILE A 239 16.65 -7.36 -13.27
CA ILE A 239 15.53 -7.52 -12.32
C ILE A 239 14.24 -7.85 -13.07
N LEU A 240 14.02 -7.23 -14.25
CA LEU A 240 12.79 -7.35 -15.04
C LEU A 240 12.33 -8.80 -15.28
N PRO A 241 13.19 -9.75 -15.69
CA PRO A 241 12.80 -11.14 -15.92
C PRO A 241 12.29 -11.87 -14.68
N LEU A 242 12.62 -11.38 -13.48
CA LEU A 242 12.30 -12.00 -12.19
C LEU A 242 11.02 -11.43 -11.56
N LEU A 243 10.37 -10.46 -12.22
CA LEU A 243 9.10 -9.89 -11.75
C LEU A 243 7.95 -10.90 -11.77
N ASP A 244 8.08 -12.05 -12.46
CA ASP A 244 7.11 -13.15 -12.39
C ASP A 244 7.01 -13.74 -10.97
N ARG A 245 8.06 -13.56 -10.15
CA ARG A 245 8.09 -13.96 -8.74
C ARG A 245 7.52 -12.90 -7.79
N VAL A 246 7.28 -11.69 -8.28
CA VAL A 246 6.86 -10.54 -7.48
C VAL A 246 5.33 -10.39 -7.53
N SER A 247 4.68 -10.52 -6.38
CA SER A 247 3.24 -10.31 -6.25
C SER A 247 2.88 -8.83 -6.15
N GLN A 248 3.73 -8.03 -5.51
CA GLN A 248 3.55 -6.59 -5.34
C GLN A 248 4.88 -5.85 -5.46
N LEU A 249 4.93 -4.82 -6.29
CA LEU A 249 6.06 -3.93 -6.48
C LEU A 249 5.67 -2.51 -6.07
N SER A 250 6.47 -1.88 -5.22
CA SER A 250 6.33 -0.46 -4.85
C SER A 250 7.55 0.30 -5.33
N VAL A 251 7.37 1.29 -6.19
CA VAL A 251 8.41 2.12 -6.81
C VAL A 251 7.94 3.58 -6.81
N ASP A 252 8.87 4.52 -6.78
CA ASP A 252 8.55 5.93 -7.01
C ASP A 252 8.42 6.23 -8.52
N ARG A 253 7.91 7.43 -8.83
CA ARG A 253 7.65 7.87 -10.21
C ARG A 253 8.88 7.87 -11.13
N LYS A 254 10.09 8.15 -10.60
CA LYS A 254 11.32 8.16 -11.41
C LYS A 254 11.75 6.73 -11.72
N LEU A 255 11.74 5.87 -10.69
CA LEU A 255 12.08 4.46 -10.88
C LEU A 255 11.05 3.74 -11.77
N LEU A 256 9.76 4.05 -11.65
CA LEU A 256 8.71 3.54 -12.53
C LEU A 256 9.00 3.85 -14.02
N LEU A 257 9.41 5.08 -14.33
CA LEU A 257 9.81 5.45 -15.69
C LEU A 257 11.00 4.62 -16.17
N SER A 258 12.02 4.42 -15.34
CA SER A 258 13.17 3.59 -15.69
C SER A 258 12.77 2.13 -15.96
N PHE A 259 11.88 1.55 -15.15
CA PHE A 259 11.33 0.21 -15.40
C PHE A 259 10.59 0.14 -16.74
N LEU A 260 9.75 1.12 -17.06
CA LEU A 260 9.01 1.17 -18.32
C LEU A 260 9.93 1.36 -19.53
N GLN A 261 10.94 2.22 -19.43
CA GLN A 261 11.93 2.43 -20.48
C GLN A 261 12.77 1.18 -20.73
N CYS A 262 13.27 0.52 -19.69
CA CYS A 262 13.99 -0.76 -19.83
C CYS A 262 13.07 -1.83 -20.44
N CYS A 263 11.83 -1.94 -19.98
CA CYS A 263 10.82 -2.83 -20.58
C CYS A 263 10.61 -2.55 -22.07
N ALA A 264 10.60 -1.27 -22.48
CA ALA A 264 10.47 -0.86 -23.88
C ALA A 264 11.74 -1.14 -24.71
N ALA A 265 12.93 -0.92 -24.15
CA ALA A 265 14.21 -1.07 -24.83
C ALA A 265 14.57 -2.54 -25.10
N SER A 266 14.29 -3.45 -24.16
CA SER A 266 14.54 -4.89 -24.33
C SER A 266 13.78 -5.51 -25.51
N GLN A 267 12.80 -4.78 -26.07
CA GLN A 267 11.98 -5.19 -27.21
C GLN A 267 12.71 -4.99 -28.54
N ILE A 268 13.49 -3.91 -28.66
CA ILE A 268 14.14 -3.51 -29.92
C ILE A 268 15.29 -4.45 -30.26
N GLN A 269 15.93 -5.04 -29.25
CA GLN A 269 17.11 -5.89 -29.41
C GLN A 269 16.77 -7.36 -29.75
N GLN A 270 15.51 -7.80 -29.63
CA GLN A 270 15.13 -9.22 -29.77
C GLN A 270 14.13 -9.44 -30.92
N GLY A 271 14.62 -9.54 -32.15
CA GLY A 271 13.84 -9.88 -33.35
C GLY A 271 13.42 -11.37 -33.45
N ALA A 272 12.91 -11.98 -32.36
CA ALA A 272 12.52 -13.39 -32.30
C ALA A 272 11.03 -13.57 -31.90
N PRO A 273 10.36 -14.68 -32.31
CA PRO A 273 8.92 -14.86 -32.09
C PRO A 273 8.63 -15.36 -30.67
N SER A 274 7.91 -14.55 -29.90
CA SER A 274 7.34 -14.73 -28.54
C SER A 274 8.23 -14.35 -27.32
N PRO A 275 7.67 -13.62 -26.32
CA PRO A 275 8.33 -12.44 -25.75
C PRO A 275 8.93 -12.68 -24.35
N PRO A 276 9.85 -11.82 -23.85
CA PRO A 276 9.96 -11.64 -22.42
C PRO A 276 8.61 -11.06 -21.94
N GLN A 277 7.81 -11.84 -21.21
CA GLN A 277 6.54 -11.43 -20.58
C GLN A 277 6.75 -10.35 -19.48
N THR A 278 7.88 -9.64 -19.49
CA THR A 278 8.32 -8.67 -18.48
C THR A 278 7.35 -7.50 -18.36
N ALA A 279 6.77 -7.01 -19.47
CA ALA A 279 5.71 -5.99 -19.44
C ALA A 279 4.46 -6.47 -18.69
N VAL A 280 4.06 -7.73 -18.89
CA VAL A 280 2.91 -8.33 -18.19
C VAL A 280 3.20 -8.49 -16.71
N TRP A 281 4.40 -8.95 -16.36
CA TRP A 281 4.82 -9.11 -14.97
C TRP A 281 5.01 -7.78 -14.24
N LEU A 282 5.53 -6.77 -14.92
CA LEU A 282 5.62 -5.41 -14.39
C LEU A 282 4.22 -4.87 -14.06
N LEU A 283 3.28 -4.94 -15.00
CA LEU A 283 1.92 -4.47 -14.75
C LEU A 283 1.21 -5.28 -13.66
N ARG A 284 1.37 -6.61 -13.62
CA ARG A 284 0.80 -7.46 -12.56
C ARG A 284 1.35 -7.12 -11.19
N SER A 285 2.68 -6.97 -11.07
CA SER A 285 3.32 -6.62 -9.80
C SER A 285 2.96 -5.20 -9.34
N LEU A 286 2.66 -4.28 -10.25
CA LEU A 286 2.11 -2.95 -9.95
C LEU A 286 0.58 -2.95 -9.74
N HIS A 287 -0.07 -4.12 -9.72
CA HIS A 287 -1.53 -4.25 -9.67
C HIS A 287 -2.27 -3.41 -10.72
N TYR A 288 -1.71 -3.34 -11.93
CA TYR A 288 -2.23 -2.59 -13.07
C TYR A 288 -2.42 -1.09 -12.77
N ARG A 289 -1.64 -0.53 -11.84
CA ARG A 289 -1.65 0.89 -11.49
C ARG A 289 -0.31 1.54 -11.83
N LEU A 290 -0.31 2.39 -12.83
CA LEU A 290 0.82 3.25 -13.21
C LEU A 290 0.61 4.63 -12.59
N ASP A 291 1.20 4.85 -11.42
CA ASP A 291 1.04 6.07 -10.64
C ASP A 291 2.27 6.98 -10.75
N PHE A 292 2.12 8.10 -11.44
CA PHE A 292 3.16 9.12 -11.59
C PHE A 292 2.91 10.36 -10.72
N SER A 293 1.85 10.34 -9.89
CA SER A 293 1.56 11.44 -8.97
C SER A 293 2.60 11.56 -7.86
N CYS A 294 2.65 12.73 -7.23
CA CYS A 294 3.54 12.96 -6.09
C CYS A 294 3.01 12.22 -4.86
N SER A 295 3.77 11.24 -4.34
CA SER A 295 3.58 10.79 -2.96
C SER A 295 4.22 11.84 -2.05
N SER A 296 3.41 12.72 -1.45
CA SER A 296 3.83 13.85 -0.63
C SER A 296 4.47 13.46 0.73
N SER A 297 5.07 12.28 0.84
CA SER A 297 5.70 11.83 2.07
C SER A 297 7.09 11.26 1.76
N VAL A 298 8.09 12.14 1.70
CA VAL A 298 9.48 11.97 2.19
C VAL A 298 10.35 12.98 1.45
N ASP A 299 10.63 14.07 2.17
CA ASP A 299 11.52 15.16 1.81
C ASP A 299 12.97 14.71 2.07
N LEU A 300 13.78 14.49 1.02
CA LEU A 300 15.24 14.31 1.12
C LEU A 300 15.95 14.77 -0.18
N SER A 301 15.73 16.01 -0.58
CA SER A 301 16.78 16.92 -1.08
C SER A 301 16.14 18.29 -1.34
N ALA A 302 16.77 19.34 -0.84
CA ALA A 302 16.31 20.73 -0.94
C ALA A 302 16.37 21.31 -2.37
N GLN A 303 16.25 20.47 -3.41
CA GLN A 303 16.43 20.85 -4.81
C GLN A 303 15.28 20.40 -5.73
N ASP A 304 14.42 19.46 -5.30
CA ASP A 304 13.24 18.98 -6.07
C ASP A 304 11.90 19.45 -5.45
N GLN A 305 11.93 20.50 -4.61
CA GLN A 305 10.72 21.09 -4.03
C GLN A 305 9.95 21.86 -5.10
N GLY A 306 9.07 21.17 -5.83
CA GLY A 306 7.98 21.80 -6.58
C GLY A 306 7.99 21.64 -8.10
N GLU A 307 8.97 20.94 -8.68
CA GLU A 307 8.94 20.68 -10.13
C GLU A 307 8.03 19.47 -10.42
N ALA A 308 6.99 19.72 -11.23
CA ALA A 308 6.13 18.68 -11.78
C ALA A 308 6.97 17.67 -12.57
N LEU A 309 6.54 16.41 -12.62
CA LEU A 309 7.25 15.41 -13.41
C LEU A 309 7.02 15.68 -14.90
N CYS A 310 8.06 16.12 -15.61
CA CYS A 310 8.00 16.32 -17.05
C CYS A 310 8.15 14.99 -17.81
N LEU A 311 7.09 14.56 -18.51
CA LEU A 311 7.11 13.39 -19.37
C LEU A 311 7.54 13.78 -20.79
N THR A 312 8.67 13.22 -21.21
CA THR A 312 9.20 13.38 -22.57
C THR A 312 8.46 12.46 -23.56
N THR A 313 8.72 12.66 -24.84
CA THR A 313 8.19 11.79 -25.90
C THR A 313 8.63 10.33 -25.70
N ASP A 314 9.86 10.09 -25.26
CA ASP A 314 10.35 8.74 -25.01
C ASP A 314 9.70 8.09 -23.79
N HIS A 315 9.37 8.86 -22.75
CA HIS A 315 8.58 8.37 -21.60
C HIS A 315 7.20 7.90 -22.05
N CYS A 316 6.48 8.74 -22.81
CA CYS A 316 5.14 8.42 -23.28
C CYS A 316 5.13 7.27 -24.29
N ARG A 317 6.15 7.19 -25.16
CA ARG A 317 6.35 6.04 -26.05
C ARG A 317 6.58 4.75 -25.27
N ALA A 318 7.41 4.77 -24.23
CA ALA A 318 7.64 3.59 -23.39
C ALA A 318 6.34 3.11 -22.71
N ILE A 319 5.56 4.03 -22.13
CA ILE A 319 4.22 3.74 -21.56
C ILE A 319 3.32 3.10 -22.62
N SER A 320 3.21 3.73 -23.80
CA SER A 320 2.40 3.27 -24.93
C SER A 320 2.77 1.84 -25.36
N SER A 321 4.07 1.58 -25.52
CA SER A 321 4.59 0.27 -25.93
C SER A 321 4.28 -0.82 -24.91
N VAL A 322 4.54 -0.59 -23.62
CA VAL A 322 4.28 -1.57 -22.56
C VAL A 322 2.80 -1.93 -22.46
N LEU A 323 1.91 -0.95 -22.59
CA LEU A 323 0.47 -1.16 -22.51
C LEU A 323 -0.09 -1.90 -23.74
N LYS A 324 0.35 -1.55 -24.95
CA LYS A 324 -0.03 -2.26 -26.19
C LYS A 324 0.37 -3.73 -26.16
N GLN A 325 1.51 -4.07 -25.59
CA GLN A 325 1.95 -5.47 -25.48
C GLN A 325 1.05 -6.32 -24.59
N ASN A 326 0.50 -5.72 -23.53
CA ASN A 326 -0.38 -6.43 -22.62
C ASN A 326 -1.72 -6.79 -23.29
N GLN A 327 -2.21 -5.95 -24.20
CA GLN A 327 -3.43 -6.22 -24.98
C GLN A 327 -3.37 -7.54 -25.75
N HIS A 328 -2.22 -7.87 -26.33
CA HIS A 328 -2.07 -9.06 -27.17
C HIS A 328 -1.82 -10.35 -26.37
N SER A 329 -1.35 -10.23 -25.12
CA SER A 329 -0.86 -11.37 -24.34
C SER A 329 -1.88 -11.93 -23.36
N THR A 330 -2.88 -11.14 -23.00
CA THR A 330 -3.94 -11.52 -22.06
C THR A 330 -5.27 -10.99 -22.55
N GLN A 331 -6.36 -11.76 -22.33
CA GLN A 331 -7.72 -11.23 -22.42
C GLN A 331 -7.95 -10.20 -21.30
N LEU A 332 -7.20 -9.11 -21.29
CA LEU A 332 -7.48 -7.98 -20.42
C LEU A 332 -8.87 -7.46 -20.80
N VAL A 333 -9.72 -7.35 -19.80
CA VAL A 333 -10.94 -6.57 -19.93
C VAL A 333 -10.54 -5.12 -20.17
N GLN A 334 -11.23 -4.43 -21.07
CA GLN A 334 -11.04 -3.00 -21.30
C GLN A 334 -11.06 -2.23 -19.96
N ASN A 335 -10.27 -1.16 -19.84
CA ASN A 335 -10.19 -0.27 -18.67
C ASN A 335 -9.59 -0.87 -17.37
N GLN A 336 -8.81 -1.95 -17.44
CA GLN A 336 -8.17 -2.52 -16.24
C GLN A 336 -6.94 -1.76 -15.74
N VAL A 337 -6.23 -1.03 -16.61
CA VAL A 337 -5.00 -0.33 -16.21
C VAL A 337 -5.29 1.11 -15.82
N GLN A 338 -4.94 1.50 -14.60
CA GLN A 338 -5.03 2.88 -14.15
C GLN A 338 -3.76 3.65 -14.52
N LEU A 339 -3.90 4.74 -15.26
CA LEU A 339 -2.82 5.67 -15.61
C LEU A 339 -3.07 7.00 -14.90
N ILE A 340 -2.26 7.30 -13.89
CA ILE A 340 -2.46 8.46 -13.00
C ILE A 340 -1.38 9.50 -13.29
N LEU A 341 -1.80 10.66 -13.78
CA LEU A 341 -0.96 11.77 -14.25
C LEU A 341 -1.38 13.10 -13.60
N ARG A 342 -1.75 13.08 -12.31
CA ARG A 342 -2.30 14.25 -11.60
C ARG A 342 -1.30 15.39 -11.39
N ASP A 343 0.00 15.07 -11.28
CA ASP A 343 1.07 16.03 -11.00
C ASP A 343 2.19 15.94 -12.06
N CYS A 344 1.78 15.75 -13.32
CA CYS A 344 2.70 15.63 -14.45
C CYS A 344 2.55 16.81 -15.42
N GLU A 345 3.67 17.19 -16.02
CA GLU A 345 3.72 18.05 -17.21
C GLU A 345 4.06 17.17 -18.40
N VAL A 346 3.37 17.34 -19.52
CA VAL A 346 3.57 16.53 -20.73
C VAL A 346 3.63 17.48 -21.92
N GLU A 347 4.66 17.35 -22.74
CA GLU A 347 4.75 18.12 -23.99
C GLU A 347 3.69 17.63 -24.99
N ASP A 348 3.11 18.51 -25.82
CA ASP A 348 2.08 18.15 -26.82
C ASP A 348 2.50 16.97 -27.72
N ARG A 349 3.78 16.93 -28.12
CA ARG A 349 4.35 15.84 -28.92
C ARG A 349 4.36 14.52 -28.16
N ALA A 350 4.67 14.56 -26.87
CA ALA A 350 4.68 13.39 -26.00
C ALA A 350 3.25 12.89 -25.74
N LEU A 351 2.30 13.81 -25.55
CA LEU A 351 0.89 13.51 -25.32
C LEU A 351 0.26 12.73 -26.48
N ARG A 352 0.67 13.02 -27.73
CA ARG A 352 0.26 12.27 -28.94
C ARG A 352 0.59 10.78 -28.85
N GLU A 353 1.66 10.38 -28.16
CA GLU A 353 2.04 8.97 -28.00
C GLU A 353 1.07 8.19 -27.08
N LEU A 354 0.26 8.89 -26.28
CA LEU A 354 -0.75 8.33 -25.38
C LEU A 354 -2.13 8.16 -26.04
N LEU A 355 -2.45 8.89 -27.11
CA LEU A 355 -3.74 8.76 -27.80
C LEU A 355 -4.09 7.31 -28.19
N PRO A 356 -3.15 6.51 -28.74
CA PRO A 356 -3.45 5.14 -29.16
C PRO A 356 -3.82 4.18 -28.01
N ILE A 357 -3.52 4.53 -26.75
CA ILE A 357 -3.78 3.65 -25.59
C ILE A 357 -4.99 4.08 -24.77
N LEU A 358 -5.63 5.22 -25.06
CA LEU A 358 -6.77 5.71 -24.28
C LEU A 358 -7.88 4.64 -24.13
N HIS A 359 -8.15 3.88 -25.19
CA HIS A 359 -9.18 2.83 -25.20
C HIS A 359 -8.92 1.62 -24.27
N ILE A 360 -7.77 1.53 -23.60
CA ILE A 360 -7.45 0.43 -22.66
C ILE A 360 -7.03 0.87 -21.26
N VAL A 361 -7.01 2.17 -20.99
CA VAL A 361 -6.63 2.70 -19.68
C VAL A 361 -7.80 3.41 -19.04
N LYS A 362 -7.86 3.38 -17.71
CA LYS A 362 -8.57 4.39 -16.92
C LYS A 362 -7.58 5.52 -16.62
N LEU A 363 -7.83 6.69 -17.18
CA LEU A 363 -6.96 7.85 -17.09
C LEU A 363 -7.38 8.74 -15.90
N SER A 364 -6.39 9.22 -15.15
CA SER A 364 -6.59 10.23 -14.10
C SER A 364 -5.59 11.36 -14.30
N PRO A 365 -5.85 12.29 -15.24
CA PRO A 365 -4.96 13.39 -15.57
C PRO A 365 -5.12 14.56 -14.57
N SER A 366 -4.19 15.51 -14.61
CA SER A 366 -4.43 16.84 -14.05
C SER A 366 -5.43 17.60 -14.93
N LYS A 367 -6.13 18.61 -14.38
CA LYS A 367 -7.05 19.45 -15.16
C LYS A 367 -6.35 20.17 -16.32
N ALA A 368 -5.09 20.60 -16.12
CA ALA A 368 -4.26 21.19 -17.16
C ALA A 368 -3.96 20.20 -18.30
N LEU A 369 -3.60 18.95 -17.97
CA LEU A 369 -3.38 17.89 -18.97
C LEU A 369 -4.68 17.48 -19.66
N LEU A 370 -5.81 17.50 -18.95
CA LEU A 370 -7.11 17.23 -19.55
C LEU A 370 -7.45 18.28 -20.62
N LEU A 371 -7.21 19.57 -20.35
CA LEU A 371 -7.38 20.62 -21.37
C LEU A 371 -6.47 20.43 -22.58
N GLN A 372 -5.20 20.08 -22.37
CA GLN A 372 -4.27 19.78 -23.47
C GLN A 372 -4.75 18.58 -24.29
N LEU A 373 -5.26 17.52 -23.64
CA LEU A 373 -5.83 16.36 -24.32
C LEU A 373 -7.06 16.72 -25.15
N LEU A 374 -7.96 17.54 -24.63
CA LEU A 374 -9.15 17.99 -25.35
C LEU A 374 -8.79 18.78 -26.60
N ASP A 375 -7.82 19.69 -26.48
CA ASP A 375 -7.32 20.47 -27.62
C ASP A 375 -6.69 19.55 -28.67
N LEU A 376 -5.81 18.65 -28.23
CA LEU A 376 -5.07 17.75 -29.10
C LEU A 376 -5.97 16.77 -29.87
N VAL A 377 -6.99 16.22 -29.21
CA VAL A 377 -7.95 15.31 -29.87
C VAL A 377 -8.70 16.03 -31.00
N CYS A 378 -8.94 17.34 -30.84
CA CYS A 378 -9.65 18.18 -31.81
C CYS A 378 -8.80 18.66 -33.00
N GLU A 379 -7.48 18.53 -32.98
CA GLU A 379 -6.59 18.94 -34.09
C GLU A 379 -6.50 17.93 -35.26
N GLY A 380 -7.18 16.78 -35.17
CA GLY A 380 -7.06 15.66 -36.11
C GLY A 380 -7.95 15.71 -37.36
N ILE A 381 -7.68 14.80 -38.31
CA ILE A 381 -8.58 14.49 -39.44
C ILE A 381 -9.86 13.85 -38.89
N GLU A 382 -11.03 14.14 -39.47
CA GLU A 382 -12.37 13.73 -38.98
C GLU A 382 -12.47 12.27 -38.50
N GLU A 383 -11.89 11.31 -39.22
CA GLU A 383 -11.93 9.88 -38.85
C GLU A 383 -11.13 9.56 -37.57
N GLY A 384 -10.00 10.25 -37.36
CA GLY A 384 -9.19 10.13 -36.14
C GLY A 384 -9.83 10.84 -34.95
N LEU A 385 -10.53 11.95 -35.20
CA LEU A 385 -11.23 12.74 -34.19
C LEU A 385 -12.29 11.90 -33.46
N LEU A 386 -13.16 11.22 -34.21
CA LEU A 386 -14.22 10.34 -33.67
C LEU A 386 -13.64 9.29 -32.71
N ARG A 387 -12.68 8.52 -33.19
CA ARG A 387 -12.08 7.41 -32.43
C ARG A 387 -11.38 7.90 -31.16
N HIS A 388 -10.62 9.00 -31.24
CA HIS A 388 -9.89 9.52 -30.09
C HIS A 388 -10.84 10.13 -29.05
N THR A 389 -11.91 10.80 -29.48
CA THR A 389 -12.92 11.38 -28.59
C THR A 389 -13.65 10.32 -27.78
N GLU A 390 -14.14 9.26 -28.44
CA GLU A 390 -14.77 8.12 -27.74
C GLU A 390 -13.80 7.43 -26.78
N SER A 391 -12.55 7.25 -27.22
CA SER A 391 -11.51 6.61 -26.39
C SER A 391 -11.17 7.45 -25.17
N LEU A 392 -11.13 8.79 -25.30
CA LEU A 392 -10.89 9.71 -24.19
C LEU A 392 -12.02 9.63 -23.16
N CYS A 393 -13.28 9.72 -23.59
CA CYS A 393 -14.42 9.66 -22.67
C CYS A 393 -14.47 8.31 -21.93
N ARG A 394 -14.18 7.21 -22.63
CA ARG A 394 -14.06 5.88 -22.03
C ARG A 394 -12.90 5.79 -21.04
N ALA A 395 -11.77 6.43 -21.34
CA ALA A 395 -10.62 6.46 -20.44
C ALA A 395 -10.92 7.22 -19.15
N LEU A 396 -11.74 8.27 -19.24
CA LEU A 396 -12.18 9.08 -18.11
C LEU A 396 -13.35 8.46 -17.33
N ASP A 397 -13.80 7.26 -17.70
CA ASP A 397 -14.93 6.55 -17.05
C ASP A 397 -16.24 7.34 -17.09
N GLY A 398 -16.42 8.20 -18.12
CA GLY A 398 -17.59 9.05 -18.27
C GLY A 398 -17.61 10.31 -17.38
N GLU A 399 -16.54 10.59 -16.63
CA GLU A 399 -16.41 11.75 -15.74
C GLU A 399 -15.41 12.77 -16.32
N LEU A 400 -15.87 13.97 -16.69
CA LEU A 400 -15.02 15.05 -17.15
C LEU A 400 -15.09 16.22 -16.17
N ASP A 401 -14.04 16.35 -15.35
CA ASP A 401 -13.89 17.42 -14.36
C ASP A 401 -12.87 18.47 -14.83
N LEU A 402 -13.37 19.67 -15.10
CA LEU A 402 -12.58 20.88 -15.36
C LEU A 402 -12.88 21.98 -14.35
N SER A 403 -13.48 21.66 -13.20
CA SER A 403 -13.82 22.63 -12.17
C SER A 403 -12.61 23.46 -11.76
N GLU A 404 -12.83 24.69 -11.28
CA GLU A 404 -11.75 25.61 -10.85
C GLU A 404 -10.70 25.91 -11.93
N THR A 405 -10.98 25.61 -13.20
CA THR A 405 -10.07 25.84 -14.33
C THR A 405 -10.60 26.96 -15.19
N ARG A 406 -9.77 27.97 -15.48
CA ARG A 406 -10.19 29.06 -16.37
C ARG A 406 -10.32 28.55 -17.80
N LEU A 407 -11.54 28.55 -18.32
CA LEU A 407 -11.84 28.12 -19.69
C LEU A 407 -11.99 29.33 -20.61
N ASP A 408 -11.39 29.25 -21.80
CA ASP A 408 -11.55 30.23 -22.86
C ASP A 408 -12.52 29.72 -23.95
N GLN A 409 -12.77 30.55 -24.96
CA GLN A 409 -13.65 30.20 -26.06
C GLN A 409 -13.14 28.99 -26.86
N LYS A 410 -11.81 28.81 -26.96
CA LYS A 410 -11.20 27.68 -27.68
C LYS A 410 -11.49 26.38 -26.94
N ALA A 411 -11.22 26.34 -25.64
CA ALA A 411 -11.49 25.20 -24.78
C ALA A 411 -12.97 24.80 -24.80
N CYS A 412 -13.89 25.77 -24.76
CA CYS A 412 -15.33 25.51 -24.89
C CYS A 412 -15.71 24.95 -26.26
N GLY A 413 -15.03 25.38 -27.33
CA GLY A 413 -15.18 24.81 -28.67
C GLY A 413 -14.69 23.37 -28.77
N SER A 414 -13.51 23.06 -28.22
CA SER A 414 -12.98 21.70 -28.17
C SER A 414 -13.87 20.77 -27.34
N LEU A 415 -14.38 21.24 -26.20
CA LEU A 415 -15.37 20.50 -25.41
C LEU A 415 -16.65 20.22 -26.19
N ALA A 416 -17.14 21.18 -26.98
CA ALA A 416 -18.34 20.99 -27.81
C ALA A 416 -18.12 19.89 -28.86
N LEU A 417 -16.96 19.88 -29.52
CA LEU A 417 -16.59 18.82 -30.46
C LEU A 417 -16.48 17.45 -29.78
N VAL A 418 -15.94 17.41 -28.56
CA VAL A 418 -15.86 16.17 -27.77
C VAL A 418 -17.25 15.67 -27.39
N LEU A 419 -18.15 16.55 -26.96
CA LEU A 419 -19.54 16.18 -26.65
C LEU A 419 -20.30 15.75 -27.91
N GLU A 420 -20.10 16.42 -29.05
CA GLU A 420 -20.73 16.08 -30.32
C GLU A 420 -20.47 14.62 -30.71
N HIS A 421 -19.24 14.14 -30.53
CA HIS A 421 -18.77 12.84 -30.99
C HIS A 421 -18.65 11.77 -29.88
N SER A 422 -18.93 12.11 -28.62
CA SER A 422 -18.91 11.14 -27.52
C SER A 422 -20.30 10.59 -27.23
N GLU A 423 -20.33 9.30 -26.94
CA GLU A 423 -21.47 8.58 -26.38
C GLU A 423 -20.98 7.95 -25.07
N GLY A 424 -21.51 8.41 -23.92
CA GLY A 424 -21.16 7.85 -22.61
C GLY A 424 -20.47 8.79 -21.61
N LEU A 425 -20.41 10.10 -21.87
CA LEU A 425 -20.06 11.07 -20.82
C LEU A 425 -21.26 11.25 -19.87
N SER A 426 -21.16 10.77 -18.64
CA SER A 426 -22.22 10.87 -17.64
C SER A 426 -22.14 12.16 -16.83
N GLU A 427 -20.94 12.61 -16.50
CA GLU A 427 -20.72 13.77 -15.64
C GLU A 427 -19.80 14.79 -16.29
N LEU A 428 -20.24 16.05 -16.27
CA LEU A 428 -19.49 17.20 -16.75
C LEU A 428 -19.49 18.29 -15.68
N ASP A 429 -18.33 18.49 -15.06
CA ASP A 429 -18.13 19.54 -14.06
C ASP A 429 -17.31 20.70 -14.64
N LEU A 430 -17.99 21.85 -14.79
CA LEU A 430 -17.42 23.12 -15.23
C LEU A 430 -17.68 24.22 -14.17
N SER A 431 -17.75 23.84 -12.89
CA SER A 431 -17.91 24.78 -11.79
C SER A 431 -16.67 25.67 -11.61
N HIS A 432 -16.85 26.93 -11.18
CA HIS A 432 -15.73 27.85 -10.95
C HIS A 432 -14.82 28.12 -12.18
N CYS A 433 -15.36 28.07 -13.40
CA CYS A 433 -14.57 28.18 -14.64
C CYS A 433 -14.53 29.59 -15.27
N GLN A 434 -15.15 30.60 -14.65
CA GLN A 434 -15.33 31.96 -15.19
C GLN A 434 -16.10 31.99 -16.53
N LEU A 435 -17.05 31.05 -16.69
CA LEU A 435 -17.86 30.93 -17.89
C LEU A 435 -18.91 32.03 -17.95
N THR A 436 -19.19 32.49 -19.17
CA THR A 436 -20.26 33.44 -19.50
C THR A 436 -21.19 32.78 -20.51
N ASP A 437 -22.36 33.38 -20.75
CA ASP A 437 -23.32 32.92 -21.77
C ASP A 437 -22.66 32.75 -23.15
N HIS A 438 -21.71 33.61 -23.50
CA HIS A 438 -20.96 33.54 -24.76
C HIS A 438 -20.07 32.28 -24.84
N HIS A 439 -19.37 31.94 -23.75
CA HIS A 439 -18.50 30.76 -23.70
C HIS A 439 -19.29 29.46 -23.86
N LEU A 440 -20.51 29.40 -23.28
CA LEU A 440 -21.35 28.20 -23.29
C LEU A 440 -22.20 28.02 -24.56
N GLN A 441 -22.25 29.04 -25.44
CA GLN A 441 -23.00 28.99 -26.68
C GLN A 441 -22.72 27.75 -27.56
N PRO A 442 -21.45 27.30 -27.74
CA PRO A 442 -21.14 26.09 -28.53
C PRO A 442 -21.54 24.80 -27.81
N LEU A 443 -21.54 24.79 -26.47
CA LEU A 443 -21.78 23.58 -25.67
C LEU A 443 -23.26 23.24 -25.59
N ILE A 444 -24.13 24.25 -25.57
CA ILE A 444 -25.53 24.10 -25.22
C ILE A 444 -26.29 23.10 -26.10
N THR A 445 -25.92 22.95 -27.36
CA THR A 445 -26.55 21.98 -28.28
C THR A 445 -26.21 20.53 -27.93
N HIS A 446 -25.14 20.29 -27.17
CA HIS A 446 -24.63 18.96 -26.86
C HIS A 446 -24.74 18.57 -25.38
N LEU A 447 -25.08 19.51 -24.49
CA LEU A 447 -25.28 19.24 -23.04
C LEU A 447 -26.37 18.19 -22.77
N HIS A 448 -27.25 17.92 -23.73
CA HIS A 448 -28.27 16.87 -23.61
C HIS A 448 -27.68 15.45 -23.46
N LYS A 449 -26.39 15.26 -23.76
CA LYS A 449 -25.72 13.96 -23.66
C LYS A 449 -25.26 13.62 -22.23
N VAL A 450 -25.17 14.59 -21.33
CA VAL A 450 -24.70 14.37 -19.96
C VAL A 450 -25.86 14.08 -19.00
N GLN A 451 -25.57 13.37 -17.91
CA GLN A 451 -26.55 13.05 -16.87
C GLN A 451 -26.46 14.00 -15.67
N VAL A 452 -25.24 14.38 -15.32
CA VAL A 452 -24.91 15.33 -14.26
C VAL A 452 -24.13 16.48 -14.88
N LEU A 453 -24.67 17.69 -14.76
CA LEU A 453 -24.06 18.91 -15.26
C LEU A 453 -23.82 19.89 -14.10
N ASP A 454 -22.57 20.25 -13.85
CA ASP A 454 -22.23 21.30 -12.90
C ASP A 454 -21.75 22.55 -13.63
N LEU A 455 -22.53 23.63 -13.53
CA LEU A 455 -22.21 24.96 -14.04
C LEU A 455 -22.19 26.00 -12.91
N SER A 456 -22.12 25.56 -11.65
CA SER A 456 -22.15 26.44 -10.49
C SER A 456 -20.96 27.40 -10.45
N HIS A 457 -21.10 28.51 -9.73
CA HIS A 457 -20.01 29.49 -9.54
C HIS A 457 -19.41 30.05 -10.84
N ASN A 458 -20.26 30.41 -11.80
CA ASN A 458 -19.88 31.08 -13.05
C ASN A 458 -20.62 32.43 -13.19
N ASP A 459 -20.50 33.08 -14.36
CA ASP A 459 -21.14 34.36 -14.67
C ASP A 459 -22.35 34.18 -15.63
N ILE A 460 -23.09 33.08 -15.46
CA ILE A 460 -24.25 32.74 -16.33
C ILE A 460 -25.46 33.62 -15.99
N THR A 461 -26.16 34.11 -17.00
CA THR A 461 -27.35 34.98 -16.85
C THR A 461 -28.67 34.28 -17.22
N ASP A 462 -29.80 34.93 -16.95
CA ASP A 462 -31.14 34.42 -17.24
C ASP A 462 -31.28 33.93 -18.71
N ALA A 463 -30.64 34.63 -19.65
CA ALA A 463 -30.72 34.34 -21.09
C ALA A 463 -30.22 32.93 -21.47
N LEU A 464 -29.12 32.48 -20.87
CA LEU A 464 -28.63 31.12 -21.10
C LEU A 464 -29.45 30.10 -20.29
N THR A 465 -29.84 30.44 -19.06
CA THR A 465 -30.59 29.51 -18.21
C THR A 465 -31.97 29.17 -18.75
N ASP A 466 -32.64 30.08 -19.46
CA ASP A 466 -33.89 29.81 -20.18
C ASP A 466 -33.70 28.72 -21.26
N ARG A 467 -32.55 28.72 -21.95
CA ARG A 467 -32.22 27.70 -22.95
C ARG A 467 -31.85 26.36 -22.32
N ILE A 468 -31.17 26.37 -21.17
CA ILE A 468 -30.91 25.15 -20.39
C ILE A 468 -32.24 24.56 -19.91
N LEU A 469 -33.16 25.38 -19.41
CA LEU A 469 -34.50 24.95 -19.01
C LEU A 469 -35.24 24.29 -20.17
N GLN A 470 -35.19 24.88 -21.37
CA GLN A 470 -35.77 24.30 -22.57
C GLN A 470 -35.15 22.95 -22.92
N LEU A 471 -33.82 22.85 -22.89
CA LEU A 471 -33.07 21.63 -23.17
C LEU A 471 -33.46 20.50 -22.20
N VAL A 472 -33.47 20.80 -20.90
CA VAL A 472 -33.82 19.86 -19.81
C VAL A 472 -35.30 19.47 -19.84
N SER A 473 -36.18 20.34 -20.32
CA SER A 473 -37.60 20.02 -20.54
C SER A 473 -37.81 19.04 -21.69
N THR A 474 -36.99 19.14 -22.74
CA THR A 474 -37.05 18.24 -23.90
C THR A 474 -36.25 16.95 -23.73
N ASN A 475 -35.41 16.86 -22.71
CA ASN A 475 -34.48 15.76 -22.52
C ASN A 475 -34.69 15.03 -21.19
N THR A 476 -34.84 13.71 -21.26
CA THR A 476 -35.04 12.84 -20.10
C THR A 476 -33.77 12.23 -19.53
N SER A 477 -32.61 12.37 -20.21
CA SER A 477 -31.34 11.77 -19.74
C SER A 477 -30.65 12.56 -18.63
N ILE A 478 -30.91 13.87 -18.54
CA ILE A 478 -30.34 14.73 -17.51
C ILE A 478 -31.07 14.51 -16.17
N HIS A 479 -30.31 14.14 -15.15
CA HIS A 479 -30.78 13.89 -13.79
C HIS A 479 -30.51 15.07 -12.86
N THR A 480 -29.36 15.74 -13.02
CA THR A 480 -28.93 16.81 -12.13
C THR A 480 -28.29 17.95 -12.91
N VAL A 481 -28.71 19.18 -12.63
CA VAL A 481 -28.11 20.42 -13.16
C VAL A 481 -27.88 21.39 -12.01
N ARG A 482 -26.61 21.72 -11.75
CA ARG A 482 -26.22 22.68 -10.71
C ARG A 482 -25.94 24.05 -11.33
N LEU A 483 -26.67 25.06 -10.86
CA LEU A 483 -26.59 26.44 -11.36
C LEU A 483 -26.43 27.47 -10.23
N PHE A 484 -26.33 27.04 -8.97
CA PHE A 484 -26.15 27.95 -7.84
C PHE A 484 -24.89 28.83 -7.99
N ASN A 485 -24.93 30.01 -7.36
CA ASN A 485 -23.87 31.01 -7.44
C ASN A 485 -23.55 31.52 -8.87
N ASN A 486 -24.56 31.62 -9.72
CA ASN A 486 -24.54 32.35 -11.00
C ASN A 486 -25.30 33.69 -10.91
N ARG A 487 -25.33 34.47 -12.00
CA ARG A 487 -26.03 35.78 -12.10
C ARG A 487 -27.49 35.63 -12.55
N ILE A 488 -28.20 34.68 -11.95
CA ILE A 488 -29.60 34.35 -12.26
C ILE A 488 -30.52 35.19 -11.38
N MET A 489 -31.32 36.07 -12.00
CA MET A 489 -32.28 36.92 -11.30
C MET A 489 -33.63 36.24 -11.14
N ASN A 490 -34.09 35.51 -12.17
CA ASN A 490 -35.38 34.84 -12.16
C ASN A 490 -35.24 33.35 -11.84
N ARG A 491 -35.46 32.98 -10.56
CA ARG A 491 -35.33 31.60 -10.10
C ARG A 491 -36.62 30.79 -10.12
N THR A 492 -37.76 31.40 -10.45
CA THR A 492 -39.07 30.77 -10.23
C THR A 492 -39.27 29.51 -11.07
N ALA A 493 -38.72 29.48 -12.29
CA ALA A 493 -38.84 28.36 -13.21
C ALA A 493 -38.08 27.11 -12.75
N PHE A 494 -37.02 27.26 -11.95
CA PHE A 494 -36.18 26.15 -11.49
C PHE A 494 -36.73 25.48 -10.22
N LEU A 495 -37.41 26.23 -9.36
CA LEU A 495 -37.95 25.72 -8.09
C LEU A 495 -38.99 24.60 -8.26
N THR A 496 -39.61 24.50 -9.44
CA THR A 496 -40.61 23.47 -9.75
C THR A 496 -40.00 22.16 -10.24
N ASP A 497 -38.74 22.15 -10.70
CA ASP A 497 -38.08 20.97 -11.25
C ASP A 497 -36.96 20.50 -10.32
N LYS A 498 -37.13 19.30 -9.74
CA LYS A 498 -36.21 18.72 -8.75
C LYS A 498 -34.83 18.38 -9.31
N ARG A 499 -34.65 18.41 -10.63
CA ARG A 499 -33.35 18.17 -11.28
C ARG A 499 -32.40 19.37 -11.14
N PHE A 500 -32.92 20.55 -10.81
CA PHE A 500 -32.12 21.76 -10.67
C PHE A 500 -31.72 22.05 -9.23
N GLU A 501 -30.45 22.37 -9.02
CA GLU A 501 -29.90 22.90 -7.77
C GLU A 501 -29.49 24.37 -8.01
N ILE A 502 -30.19 25.34 -7.38
CA ILE A 502 -30.08 26.78 -7.67
C ILE A 502 -29.84 27.67 -6.45
#